data_AF-A0A9W6EHS1-F1
#
_entry.id   AF-A0A9W6EHS1-F1
#
_cell.length_a   1.000
_cell.length_b   1.000
_cell.length_c   1.000
_cell.angle_alpha   90.00
_cell.angle_beta   90.00
_cell.angle_gamma   90.00
#
_symmetry.space_group_name_H-M   'P 1'
#
loop_
_entity.id
_entity.type
_entity.pdbx_description
1 polymer ?
#
loop_
_entity_poly.entity_id
_entity_poly.type
_entity_poly.pdbx_seq_one_letter_code
_entity_poly.pdbx_strand_id
1 'polypeptide(L)'
;MFWEVAATYIQDTARLADLGGAAVWEVTNAVFKSMPSTLPGGTKEQLQTLMQPTLDLLSSNNMTYTYSIASCSSFYECYTRFSPWMAVTEFQIGGRLIPRSTIDNDLHPLVDSFRTITEYGTVVAGVSFNASRSTIPENSVNPAWRDAQIRIVLGTAFDYYNYTHNVENQKLMTETLLPLLEDLTPGSGAYMNEADFNQPNWQSTFYGDNYAKLTSIKNKYDPNHTFYALKAVGSEEWAEQTDGRLCRV
;
A
#
# COMPACT_ATOMS: atom_id res chain seq x y z
N MET A 1 -9.64 8.84 -20.01
CA MET A 1 -8.88 7.79 -20.72
C MET A 1 -7.68 7.30 -19.93
N PHE A 2 -6.69 8.14 -19.58
CA PHE A 2 -5.56 7.70 -18.73
C PHE A 2 -5.99 6.94 -17.47
N TRP A 3 -6.92 7.50 -16.70
CA TRP A 3 -7.47 6.87 -15.49
C TRP A 3 -8.32 5.62 -15.77
N GLU A 4 -8.92 5.53 -16.94
CA GLU A 4 -9.68 4.34 -17.37
C GLU A 4 -8.73 3.15 -17.63
N VAL A 5 -7.57 3.41 -18.24
CA VAL A 5 -6.52 2.42 -18.41
C VAL A 5 -5.97 1.98 -17.06
N ALA A 6 -5.74 2.92 -16.13
CA ALA A 6 -5.30 2.59 -14.78
C ALA A 6 -6.34 1.73 -14.03
N ALA A 7 -7.63 2.09 -14.12
CA ALA A 7 -8.72 1.30 -13.54
C ALA A 7 -8.76 -0.12 -14.12
N THR A 8 -8.68 -0.25 -15.45
CA THR A 8 -8.68 -1.55 -16.13
C THR A 8 -7.49 -2.41 -15.69
N TYR A 9 -6.29 -1.83 -15.62
CA TYR A 9 -5.12 -2.55 -15.12
C TYR A 9 -5.30 -2.98 -13.67
N ILE A 10 -5.80 -2.11 -12.79
CA ILE A 10 -6.04 -2.46 -11.38
C ILE A 10 -7.04 -3.62 -11.29
N GLN A 11 -8.11 -3.61 -12.09
CA GLN A 11 -9.05 -4.73 -12.21
C GLN A 11 -8.37 -6.02 -12.71
N ASP A 12 -7.46 -5.92 -13.68
CA ASP A 12 -6.67 -7.06 -14.18
C ASP A 12 -5.79 -7.66 -13.07
N THR A 13 -5.17 -6.82 -12.24
CA THR A 13 -4.33 -7.30 -11.13
C THR A 13 -5.13 -8.03 -10.04
N ALA A 14 -6.42 -7.72 -9.88
CA ALA A 14 -7.33 -8.45 -9.01
C ALA A 14 -7.46 -9.92 -9.45
N ARG A 15 -7.62 -10.15 -10.76
CA ARG A 15 -7.70 -11.49 -11.36
C ARG A 15 -6.35 -12.22 -11.34
N LEU A 16 -5.25 -11.49 -11.52
CA LEU A 16 -3.90 -12.03 -11.37
C LEU A 16 -3.68 -12.57 -9.95
N ALA A 17 -4.15 -11.84 -8.93
CA ALA A 17 -4.01 -12.24 -7.54
C ALA A 17 -4.77 -13.54 -7.22
N ASP A 18 -5.94 -13.75 -7.84
CA ASP A 18 -6.72 -14.99 -7.68
C ASP A 18 -6.00 -16.22 -8.23
N LEU A 19 -5.09 -16.02 -9.21
CA LEU A 19 -4.22 -17.06 -9.76
C LEU A 19 -2.93 -17.26 -8.94
N GLY A 20 -2.79 -16.57 -7.80
CA GLY A 20 -1.59 -16.61 -6.97
C GLY A 20 -0.45 -15.70 -7.45
N GLY A 21 -0.75 -14.78 -8.37
CA GLY A 21 0.18 -13.74 -8.78
C GLY A 21 0.18 -12.52 -7.87
N ALA A 22 1.08 -11.59 -8.17
CA ALA A 22 1.13 -10.28 -7.53
C ALA A 22 1.57 -9.23 -8.55
N ALA A 23 1.15 -7.99 -8.37
CA ALA A 23 1.58 -6.88 -9.20
C ALA A 23 1.99 -5.69 -8.34
N VAL A 24 3.09 -5.05 -8.70
CA VAL A 24 3.48 -3.75 -8.17
C VAL A 24 3.16 -2.71 -9.22
N TRP A 25 2.77 -1.51 -8.80
CA TRP A 25 2.50 -0.43 -9.75
C TRP A 25 2.60 0.91 -9.03
N GLU A 26 2.82 1.95 -9.81
CA GLU A 26 2.75 3.33 -9.36
C GLU A 26 1.99 4.18 -10.36
N VAL A 27 1.31 5.21 -9.86
CA VAL A 27 0.64 6.21 -10.66
C VAL A 27 0.91 7.60 -10.11
N THR A 28 1.20 8.52 -11.02
CA THR A 28 1.23 9.96 -10.80
C THR A 28 0.22 10.63 -11.74
N ASN A 29 0.13 11.96 -11.71
CA ASN A 29 -0.71 12.71 -12.64
C ASN A 29 -0.22 12.63 -14.11
N ALA A 30 0.99 12.09 -14.35
CA ALA A 30 1.62 12.08 -15.66
C ALA A 30 1.95 10.67 -16.18
N VAL A 31 2.20 9.69 -15.29
CA VAL A 31 2.63 8.36 -15.69
C VAL A 31 1.98 7.28 -14.83
N PHE A 32 1.61 6.18 -15.48
CA PHE A 32 1.27 4.91 -14.85
C PHE A 32 2.38 3.92 -15.19
N LYS A 33 2.96 3.26 -14.18
CA LYS A 33 3.98 2.23 -14.39
C LYS A 33 3.57 0.94 -13.69
N SER A 34 3.56 -0.15 -14.46
CA SER A 34 3.60 -1.50 -13.90
C SER A 34 5.04 -1.82 -13.48
N MET A 35 5.21 -2.28 -12.25
CA MET A 35 6.46 -2.80 -11.70
C MET A 35 6.23 -4.28 -11.34
N PRO A 36 7.14 -5.19 -11.69
CA PRO A 36 6.80 -6.50 -12.26
C PRO A 36 5.46 -7.12 -11.80
N SER A 37 4.53 -7.30 -12.74
CA SER A 37 3.41 -8.22 -12.57
C SER A 37 3.90 -9.65 -12.73
N THR A 38 3.77 -10.46 -11.69
CA THR A 38 4.40 -11.79 -11.60
C THR A 38 3.33 -12.85 -11.36
N LEU A 39 3.43 -13.96 -12.11
CA LEU A 39 2.59 -15.15 -11.94
C LEU A 39 3.49 -16.38 -11.71
N PRO A 40 3.87 -16.68 -10.45
CA PRO A 40 4.68 -17.86 -10.16
C PRO A 40 3.97 -19.15 -10.57
N GLY A 41 4.66 -20.02 -11.32
CA GLY A 41 4.11 -21.30 -11.80
C GLY A 41 3.14 -21.19 -12.98
N GLY A 42 2.80 -19.98 -13.43
CA GLY A 42 2.02 -19.76 -14.65
C GLY A 42 2.88 -19.54 -15.89
N THR A 43 2.22 -19.33 -17.03
CA THR A 43 2.88 -19.07 -18.32
C THR A 43 2.79 -17.61 -18.73
N LYS A 44 3.68 -17.21 -19.64
CA LYS A 44 3.65 -15.90 -20.28
C LYS A 44 2.31 -15.65 -20.99
N GLU A 45 1.73 -16.66 -21.62
CA GLU A 45 0.46 -16.54 -22.36
C GLU A 45 -0.72 -16.28 -21.42
N GLN A 46 -0.72 -16.89 -20.23
CA GLN A 46 -1.71 -16.61 -19.19
C GLN A 46 -1.61 -15.15 -18.74
N LEU A 47 -0.39 -14.67 -18.44
CA LEU A 47 -0.17 -13.29 -18.03
C LEU A 47 -0.48 -12.29 -19.16
N GLN A 48 -0.16 -12.62 -20.42
CA GLN A 48 -0.52 -11.83 -21.60
C GLN A 48 -2.04 -11.69 -21.72
N THR A 49 -2.77 -12.80 -21.59
CA THR A 49 -4.23 -12.81 -21.68
C THR A 49 -4.88 -11.95 -20.60
N LEU A 50 -4.35 -12.01 -19.37
CA LEU A 50 -4.84 -11.18 -18.26
C LEU A 50 -4.66 -9.69 -18.50
N MET A 51 -3.53 -9.29 -19.11
CA MET A 51 -3.20 -7.88 -19.37
C MET A 51 -3.80 -7.35 -20.68
N GLN A 52 -4.38 -8.23 -21.51
CA GLN A 52 -4.87 -7.87 -22.84
C GLN A 52 -5.93 -6.75 -22.82
N PRO A 53 -6.90 -6.71 -21.89
CA PRO A 53 -7.86 -5.61 -21.82
C PRO A 53 -7.20 -4.24 -21.67
N THR A 54 -6.20 -4.14 -20.78
CA THR A 54 -5.40 -2.92 -20.62
C THR A 54 -4.66 -2.54 -21.90
N LEU A 55 -4.02 -3.51 -22.57
CA LEU A 55 -3.26 -3.29 -23.81
C LEU A 55 -4.16 -2.88 -24.99
N ASP A 56 -5.37 -3.44 -25.07
CA ASP A 56 -6.36 -3.11 -26.09
C ASP A 56 -6.88 -1.68 -25.90
N LEU A 57 -7.13 -1.26 -24.65
CA LEU A 57 -7.50 0.13 -24.35
C LEU A 57 -6.40 1.12 -24.73
N LEU A 58 -5.14 0.81 -24.40
CA LEU A 58 -3.99 1.62 -24.81
C LEU A 58 -3.92 1.75 -26.33
N SER A 59 -4.03 0.64 -27.05
CA SER A 59 -3.91 0.59 -28.51
C SER A 59 -5.07 1.30 -29.21
N SER A 60 -6.31 1.02 -28.82
CA SER A 60 -7.52 1.61 -29.41
C SER A 60 -7.60 3.13 -29.21
N ASN A 61 -6.94 3.65 -28.18
CA ASN A 61 -6.88 5.08 -27.88
C ASN A 61 -5.57 5.74 -28.33
N ASN A 62 -4.75 5.06 -29.13
CA ASN A 62 -3.46 5.56 -29.64
C ASN A 62 -2.52 6.08 -28.54
N MET A 63 -2.57 5.48 -27.34
CA MET A 63 -1.69 5.84 -26.25
C MET A 63 -0.31 5.22 -26.46
N THR A 64 0.75 5.99 -26.26
CA THR A 64 2.13 5.47 -26.34
C THR A 64 2.47 4.75 -25.04
N TYR A 65 3.00 3.53 -25.14
CA TYR A 65 3.42 2.73 -23.99
C TYR A 65 4.62 1.84 -24.31
N THR A 66 5.32 1.41 -23.27
CA THR A 66 6.34 0.36 -23.34
C THR A 66 5.80 -0.91 -22.69
N TYR A 67 6.01 -2.06 -23.32
CA TYR A 67 5.54 -3.34 -22.79
C TYR A 67 6.61 -4.42 -22.96
N SER A 68 6.83 -5.21 -21.91
CA SER A 68 7.73 -6.35 -21.92
C SER A 68 7.16 -7.47 -21.07
N ILE A 69 7.22 -8.69 -21.58
CA ILE A 69 6.75 -9.89 -20.90
C ILE A 69 7.66 -11.08 -21.23
N ALA A 70 8.10 -11.80 -20.20
CA ALA A 70 8.98 -12.96 -20.35
C ALA A 70 8.67 -14.04 -19.30
N SER A 71 9.00 -15.29 -19.65
CA SER A 71 9.12 -16.38 -18.69
C SER A 71 10.56 -16.43 -18.17
N CYS A 72 10.74 -16.87 -16.93
CA CYS A 72 12.06 -17.11 -16.33
C CYS A 72 12.17 -18.55 -15.84
N SER A 73 13.40 -19.06 -15.79
CA SER A 73 13.69 -20.41 -15.27
C SER A 73 13.56 -20.50 -13.75
N SER A 74 13.64 -19.38 -13.04
CA SER A 74 13.51 -19.30 -11.59
C SER A 74 12.94 -17.95 -11.14
N PHE A 75 12.45 -17.89 -9.90
CA PHE A 75 12.04 -16.64 -9.28
C PHE A 75 13.18 -15.62 -9.21
N TYR A 76 14.40 -16.06 -8.87
CA TYR A 76 15.58 -15.20 -8.74
C TYR A 76 15.94 -14.51 -10.07
N GLU A 77 15.90 -15.25 -11.18
CA GLU A 77 16.13 -14.67 -12.52
C GLU A 77 15.07 -13.60 -12.84
N CYS A 78 13.79 -13.88 -12.60
CA CYS A 78 12.72 -12.90 -12.83
C CYS A 78 12.87 -11.67 -11.94
N TYR A 79 13.20 -11.87 -10.66
CA TYR A 79 13.41 -10.79 -9.71
C TYR A 79 14.56 -9.88 -10.16
N THR A 80 15.73 -10.44 -10.48
CA THR A 80 16.90 -9.65 -10.91
C THR A 80 16.70 -8.98 -12.27
N ARG A 81 15.90 -9.57 -13.16
CA ARG A 81 15.62 -9.02 -14.49
C ARG A 81 14.63 -7.86 -14.48
N PHE A 82 13.60 -7.94 -13.66
CA PHE A 82 12.45 -7.03 -13.75
C PHE A 82 12.26 -6.12 -12.53
N SER A 83 12.85 -6.45 -11.38
CA SER A 83 12.71 -5.60 -10.20
C SER A 83 13.63 -4.39 -10.32
N PRO A 84 13.09 -3.17 -10.37
CA PRO A 84 13.91 -1.98 -10.41
C PRO A 84 14.56 -1.72 -9.06
N TRP A 85 15.67 -0.99 -9.07
CA TRP A 85 16.19 -0.38 -7.85
C TRP A 85 15.25 0.72 -7.36
N MET A 86 15.05 0.83 -6.05
CA MET A 86 14.20 1.85 -5.44
C MET A 86 14.98 2.64 -4.37
N ALA A 87 14.90 3.97 -4.44
CA ALA A 87 15.45 4.85 -3.42
C ALA A 87 14.47 4.94 -2.24
N VAL A 88 14.86 4.46 -1.07
CA VAL A 88 13.98 4.37 0.11
C VAL A 88 13.97 5.64 0.98
N THR A 89 14.74 6.67 0.62
CA THR A 89 14.91 7.91 1.39
C THR A 89 14.15 9.11 0.84
N GLU A 90 13.49 8.96 -0.31
CA GLU A 90 13.02 10.10 -1.10
C GLU A 90 11.58 10.52 -0.80
N PHE A 91 10.86 9.80 0.06
CA PHE A 91 9.43 10.03 0.30
C PHE A 91 9.06 9.96 1.78
N GLN A 92 8.14 10.83 2.16
CA GLN A 92 7.33 10.65 3.36
C GLN A 92 6.08 9.86 2.97
N ILE A 93 5.71 8.86 3.77
CA ILE A 93 4.74 7.85 3.34
C ILE A 93 3.52 7.76 4.26
N GLY A 94 2.39 7.37 3.66
CA GLY A 94 1.16 6.99 4.35
C GLY A 94 0.51 5.81 3.63
N GLY A 95 0.02 4.82 4.37
CA GLY A 95 -0.41 3.54 3.79
C GLY A 95 -1.85 3.19 4.10
N ARG A 96 -2.51 2.47 3.19
CA ARG A 96 -3.87 1.93 3.38
C ARG A 96 -4.03 0.57 2.72
N LEU A 97 -4.69 -0.36 3.40
CA LEU A 97 -5.16 -1.61 2.81
C LEU A 97 -6.51 -1.36 2.14
N ILE A 98 -6.61 -1.71 0.86
CA ILE A 98 -7.83 -1.61 0.07
C ILE A 98 -8.48 -3.00 0.03
N PRO A 99 -9.66 -3.19 0.63
CA PRO A 99 -10.40 -4.44 0.57
C PRO A 99 -10.75 -4.85 -0.86
N ARG A 100 -10.88 -6.15 -1.11
CA ARG A 100 -11.30 -6.72 -2.39
C ARG A 100 -12.66 -6.20 -2.83
N SER A 101 -13.57 -6.01 -1.89
CA SER A 101 -14.91 -5.46 -2.15
C SER A 101 -14.88 -4.05 -2.76
N THR A 102 -13.87 -3.23 -2.46
CA THR A 102 -13.69 -1.92 -3.10
C THR A 102 -13.41 -2.05 -4.59
N ILE A 103 -12.76 -3.13 -5.02
CA ILE A 103 -12.45 -3.39 -6.43
C ILE A 103 -13.63 -4.06 -7.14
N ASP A 104 -14.23 -5.08 -6.51
CA ASP A 104 -15.29 -5.88 -7.12
C ASP A 104 -16.64 -5.15 -7.24
N ASN A 105 -16.92 -4.19 -6.34
CA ASN A 105 -18.18 -3.44 -6.36
C ASN A 105 -18.13 -2.30 -7.37
N ASP A 106 -17.27 -1.31 -7.12
CA ASP A 106 -17.03 -0.18 -8.01
C ASP A 106 -15.66 0.42 -7.72
N LEU A 107 -14.72 0.20 -8.65
CA LEU A 107 -13.35 0.68 -8.57
C LEU A 107 -13.23 2.19 -8.84
N HIS A 108 -14.20 2.81 -9.52
CA HIS A 108 -14.06 4.19 -9.99
C HIS A 108 -13.87 5.21 -8.86
N PRO A 109 -14.60 5.16 -7.72
CA PRO A 109 -14.36 6.06 -6.59
C PRO A 109 -12.93 5.99 -6.07
N LEU A 110 -12.32 4.80 -6.04
CA LEU A 110 -10.92 4.64 -5.63
C LEU A 110 -9.96 5.30 -6.63
N VAL A 111 -10.21 5.12 -7.92
CA VAL A 111 -9.40 5.72 -8.99
C VAL A 111 -9.56 7.25 -9.03
N ASP A 112 -10.76 7.77 -8.73
CA ASP A 112 -11.00 9.20 -8.58
C ASP A 112 -10.26 9.79 -7.35
N SER A 113 -10.18 9.04 -6.24
CA SER A 113 -9.32 9.40 -5.12
C SER A 113 -7.84 9.41 -5.54
N PHE A 114 -7.36 8.44 -6.31
CA PHE A 114 -5.99 8.46 -6.84
C PHE A 114 -5.73 9.67 -7.71
N ARG A 115 -6.68 10.02 -8.59
CA ARG A 115 -6.58 11.23 -9.41
C ARG A 115 -6.42 12.47 -8.55
N THR A 116 -7.30 12.66 -7.58
CA THR A 116 -7.26 13.79 -6.65
C THR A 116 -5.93 13.84 -5.89
N ILE A 117 -5.47 12.69 -5.35
CA ILE A 117 -4.20 12.60 -4.62
C ILE A 117 -3.02 13.01 -5.51
N THR A 118 -2.99 12.58 -6.77
CA THR A 118 -1.89 12.92 -7.68
C THR A 118 -1.87 14.39 -8.11
N GLU A 119 -2.98 15.13 -7.99
CA GLU A 119 -3.02 16.58 -8.23
C GLU A 119 -2.23 17.36 -7.18
N TYR A 120 -2.00 16.78 -6.00
CA TYR A 120 -1.09 17.32 -4.97
C TYR A 120 0.39 17.01 -5.23
N GLY A 121 0.73 16.34 -6.34
CA GLY A 121 2.10 15.89 -6.63
C GLY A 121 2.51 14.63 -5.86
N THR A 122 1.56 13.96 -5.21
CA THR A 122 1.78 12.71 -4.46
C THR A 122 1.85 11.53 -5.41
N VAL A 123 2.79 10.60 -5.17
CA VAL A 123 2.86 9.31 -5.85
C VAL A 123 1.92 8.33 -5.16
N VAL A 124 1.11 7.60 -5.93
CA VAL A 124 0.32 6.48 -5.42
C VAL A 124 0.99 5.18 -5.88
N ALA A 125 1.51 4.38 -4.95
CA ALA A 125 2.07 3.07 -5.22
C ALA A 125 1.16 1.97 -4.67
N GLY A 126 0.98 0.88 -5.42
CA GLY A 126 0.15 -0.24 -5.04
C GLY A 126 0.88 -1.57 -5.18
N VAL A 127 0.64 -2.46 -4.22
CA VAL A 127 0.93 -3.90 -4.35
C VAL A 127 -0.39 -4.64 -4.35
N SER A 128 -0.76 -5.22 -5.49
CA SER A 128 -1.95 -6.05 -5.64
C SER A 128 -1.59 -7.51 -5.35
N PHE A 129 -2.35 -8.16 -4.46
CA PHE A 129 -2.10 -9.53 -4.01
C PHE A 129 -3.40 -10.17 -3.48
N ASN A 130 -3.36 -11.46 -3.17
CA ASN A 130 -4.42 -12.16 -2.44
C ASN A 130 -3.80 -12.91 -1.25
N ALA A 131 -4.10 -12.43 -0.04
CA ALA A 131 -3.60 -13.01 1.21
C ALA A 131 -4.75 -13.57 2.08
N SER A 132 -5.88 -13.92 1.46
CA SER A 132 -7.10 -14.44 2.13
C SER A 132 -6.90 -15.78 2.84
N ARG A 133 -5.82 -16.50 2.53
CA ARG A 133 -5.54 -17.82 3.12
C ARG A 133 -5.40 -17.70 4.64
N SER A 134 -6.16 -18.51 5.36
CA SER A 134 -6.04 -18.65 6.81
C SER A 134 -4.66 -19.19 7.18
N THR A 135 -4.05 -18.61 8.21
CA THR A 135 -2.72 -19.01 8.65
C THR A 135 -2.80 -20.10 9.70
N ILE A 136 -2.28 -21.27 9.37
CA ILE A 136 -1.79 -22.25 10.33
C ILE A 136 -0.25 -22.15 10.28
N PRO A 137 0.44 -21.79 11.39
CA PRO A 137 -0.09 -21.50 12.73
C PRO A 137 -0.74 -20.10 12.87
N GLU A 138 -1.53 -19.93 13.94
CA GLU A 138 -2.13 -18.65 14.35
C GLU A 138 -1.04 -17.58 14.57
N ASN A 139 -1.28 -16.35 14.14
CA ASN A 139 -0.37 -15.21 14.31
C ASN A 139 -1.15 -13.90 14.47
N SER A 140 -0.42 -12.80 14.68
CA SER A 140 -0.96 -11.48 14.98
C SER A 140 -1.13 -10.56 13.78
N VAL A 141 -1.05 -11.07 12.54
CA VAL A 141 -1.26 -10.25 11.34
C VAL A 141 -2.64 -9.60 11.43
N ASN A 142 -2.70 -8.29 11.16
CA ASN A 142 -3.97 -7.54 11.16
C ASN A 142 -4.99 -8.26 10.25
N PRO A 143 -6.20 -8.61 10.75
CA PRO A 143 -7.19 -9.34 9.98
C PRO A 143 -7.55 -8.70 8.63
N ALA A 144 -7.46 -7.37 8.51
CA ALA A 144 -7.72 -6.64 7.26
C ALA A 144 -6.86 -7.13 6.08
N TRP A 145 -5.70 -7.77 6.33
CA TRP A 145 -4.90 -8.41 5.28
C TRP A 145 -5.62 -9.55 4.55
N ARG A 146 -6.57 -10.22 5.21
CA ARG A 146 -7.32 -11.34 4.62
C ARG A 146 -8.32 -10.86 3.57
N ASP A 147 -8.84 -9.65 3.76
CA ASP A 147 -9.79 -9.03 2.85
C ASP A 147 -9.11 -8.08 1.84
N ALA A 148 -7.87 -7.68 2.09
CA ALA A 148 -7.13 -6.76 1.23
C ALA A 148 -6.80 -7.36 -0.14
N GLN A 149 -7.08 -6.59 -1.19
CA GLN A 149 -6.65 -6.86 -2.56
C GLN A 149 -5.44 -6.01 -2.96
N ILE A 150 -5.31 -4.81 -2.37
CA ILE A 150 -4.23 -3.88 -2.67
C ILE A 150 -3.71 -3.28 -1.37
N ARG A 151 -2.39 -3.22 -1.21
CA ARG A 151 -1.75 -2.35 -0.22
C ARG A 151 -1.25 -1.11 -0.94
N ILE A 152 -1.89 0.03 -0.65
CA ILE A 152 -1.52 1.34 -1.18
C ILE A 152 -0.51 2.01 -0.24
N VAL A 153 0.47 2.68 -0.83
CA VAL A 153 1.37 3.61 -0.17
C VAL A 153 1.36 4.91 -0.98
N LEU A 154 1.01 5.99 -0.30
CA LEU A 154 1.11 7.36 -0.77
C LEU A 154 2.51 7.88 -0.44
N GLY A 155 3.13 8.61 -1.36
CA GLY A 155 4.45 9.20 -1.16
C GLY A 155 4.49 10.68 -1.56
N THR A 156 4.74 11.56 -0.59
CA THR A 156 5.10 12.97 -0.86
C THR A 156 6.62 13.08 -0.88
N ALA A 157 7.19 13.72 -1.90
CA ALA A 157 8.63 13.82 -2.06
C ALA A 157 9.27 14.57 -0.88
N PHE A 158 10.37 14.04 -0.37
CA PHE A 158 11.14 14.65 0.71
C PHE A 158 11.97 15.81 0.17
N ASP A 159 11.79 16.99 0.75
CA ASP A 159 12.53 18.20 0.38
C ASP A 159 13.77 18.35 1.28
N TYR A 160 14.95 18.01 0.75
CA TYR A 160 16.22 18.11 1.49
C TYR A 160 16.61 19.54 1.88
N TYR A 161 15.95 20.56 1.33
CA TYR A 161 16.29 21.97 1.52
C TYR A 161 15.19 22.76 2.23
N ASN A 162 13.99 22.19 2.40
CA ASN A 162 12.86 22.88 3.02
C ASN A 162 12.16 22.02 4.09
N TYR A 163 12.61 22.16 5.34
CA TYR A 163 12.01 21.47 6.47
C TYR A 163 10.54 21.84 6.71
N THR A 164 10.17 23.11 6.51
CA THR A 164 8.78 23.56 6.69
C THR A 164 7.85 22.83 5.73
N HIS A 165 8.25 22.72 4.46
CA HIS A 165 7.50 21.96 3.46
C HIS A 165 7.36 20.47 3.83
N ASN A 166 8.39 19.85 4.40
CA ASN A 166 8.28 18.47 4.90
C ASN A 166 7.30 18.32 6.07
N VAL A 167 7.18 19.31 6.95
CA VAL A 167 6.19 19.30 8.04
C VAL A 167 4.77 19.53 7.49
N GLU A 168 4.63 20.40 6.49
CA GLU A 168 3.35 20.61 5.78
C GLU A 168 2.91 19.35 5.04
N ASN A 169 3.83 18.63 4.40
CA ASN A 169 3.54 17.36 3.72
C ASN A 169 3.12 16.25 4.69
N GLN A 170 3.66 16.21 5.91
CA GLN A 170 3.16 15.30 6.96
C GLN A 170 1.69 15.58 7.28
N LYS A 171 1.33 16.86 7.48
CA LYS A 171 -0.07 17.23 7.73
C LYS A 171 -0.97 16.94 6.54
N LEU A 172 -0.50 17.24 5.32
CA LEU A 172 -1.20 16.92 4.09
C LEU A 172 -1.51 15.41 4.00
N MET A 173 -0.53 14.56 4.30
CA MET A 173 -0.70 13.10 4.33
C MET A 173 -1.79 12.69 5.31
N THR A 174 -1.69 13.13 6.57
CA THR A 174 -2.58 12.72 7.67
C THR A 174 -3.98 13.29 7.54
N GLU A 175 -4.10 14.57 7.21
CA GLU A 175 -5.35 15.33 7.33
C GLU A 175 -6.12 15.43 6.00
N THR A 176 -5.49 15.12 4.86
CA THR A 176 -6.12 15.28 3.53
C THR A 176 -6.02 14.03 2.68
N LEU A 177 -4.82 13.47 2.48
CA LEU A 177 -4.63 12.42 1.47
C LEU A 177 -5.09 11.04 1.93
N LEU A 178 -4.72 10.62 3.14
CA LEU A 178 -5.18 9.33 3.68
C LEU A 178 -6.70 9.28 3.88
N PRO A 179 -7.38 10.32 4.41
CA PRO A 179 -8.84 10.34 4.54
C PRO A 179 -9.59 9.98 3.24
N LEU A 180 -9.10 10.41 2.06
CA LEU A 180 -9.69 10.05 0.76
C LEU A 180 -9.72 8.54 0.48
N LEU A 181 -8.83 7.77 1.11
CA LEU A 181 -8.80 6.31 1.03
C LEU A 181 -9.53 5.66 2.21
N GLU A 182 -9.47 6.26 3.40
CA GLU A 182 -10.15 5.76 4.60
C GLU A 182 -11.67 5.79 4.45
N ASP A 183 -12.22 6.86 3.87
CA ASP A 183 -13.66 7.03 3.60
C ASP A 183 -14.21 5.92 2.68
N LEU A 184 -13.38 5.42 1.76
CA LEU A 184 -13.74 4.34 0.84
C LEU A 184 -13.54 2.94 1.44
N THR A 185 -12.85 2.84 2.58
CA THR A 185 -12.42 1.56 3.16
C THR A 185 -12.70 1.45 4.66
N PRO A 186 -13.95 1.74 5.12
CA PRO A 186 -14.29 1.70 6.54
C PRO A 186 -14.02 0.31 7.12
N GLY A 187 -13.41 0.25 8.31
CA GLY A 187 -13.05 -1.00 8.98
C GLY A 187 -11.79 -1.70 8.43
N SER A 188 -11.19 -1.20 7.35
CA SER A 188 -9.88 -1.67 6.88
C SER A 188 -8.73 -1.18 7.78
N GLY A 189 -7.51 -1.57 7.45
CA GLY A 189 -6.29 -1.20 8.17
C GLY A 189 -5.20 -0.64 7.27
N ALA A 190 -3.99 -0.58 7.81
CA ALA A 190 -2.78 -0.22 7.08
C ALA A 190 -1.63 -1.18 7.42
N TYR A 191 -0.66 -1.30 6.51
CA TYR A 191 0.58 -1.99 6.81
C TYR A 191 1.48 -1.08 7.65
N MET A 192 1.61 -1.37 8.95
CA MET A 192 2.27 -0.46 9.89
C MET A 192 3.72 -0.08 9.53
N ASN A 193 4.44 -0.90 8.76
CA ASN A 193 5.81 -0.60 8.35
C ASN A 193 5.89 0.46 7.24
N GLU A 194 4.78 0.73 6.55
CA GLU A 194 4.69 1.72 5.46
C GLU A 194 3.42 2.57 5.63
N ALA A 195 3.08 2.89 6.88
CA ALA A 195 1.94 3.71 7.24
C ALA A 195 2.39 5.11 7.71
N ASP A 196 1.42 6.02 7.85
CA ASP A 196 1.67 7.34 8.38
C ASP A 196 2.02 7.25 9.87
N PHE A 197 3.15 7.81 10.27
CA PHE A 197 3.57 7.81 11.68
C PHE A 197 2.66 8.71 12.54
N ASN A 198 1.94 9.66 11.94
CA ASN A 198 0.95 10.51 12.60
C ASN A 198 -0.46 9.90 12.60
N GLN A 199 -0.65 8.70 12.05
CA GLN A 199 -1.95 8.05 11.89
C GLN A 199 -2.80 8.16 13.17
N PRO A 200 -3.97 8.83 13.11
CA PRO A 200 -4.95 8.79 14.18
C PRO A 200 -5.47 7.36 14.30
N ASN A 201 -6.01 6.97 15.47
CA ASN A 201 -6.62 5.65 15.67
C ASN A 201 -5.72 4.47 15.24
N TRP A 202 -4.40 4.64 15.35
CA TRP A 202 -3.39 3.67 14.91
C TRP A 202 -3.55 2.29 15.53
N GLN A 203 -4.08 2.18 16.74
CA GLN A 203 -4.33 0.88 17.39
C GLN A 203 -5.23 -0.01 16.51
N SER A 204 -6.38 0.52 16.06
CA SER A 204 -7.28 -0.21 15.17
C SER A 204 -6.71 -0.29 13.74
N THR A 205 -6.14 0.79 13.22
CA THR A 205 -5.62 0.82 11.85
C THR A 205 -4.46 -0.16 11.64
N PHE A 206 -3.53 -0.29 12.59
CA PHE A 206 -2.33 -1.12 12.44
C PHE A 206 -2.51 -2.55 12.95
N TYR A 207 -3.29 -2.73 14.03
CA TYR A 207 -3.41 -4.02 14.70
C TYR A 207 -4.82 -4.62 14.63
N GLY A 208 -5.85 -3.81 14.36
CA GLY A 208 -7.24 -4.24 14.36
C GLY A 208 -7.65 -4.86 15.69
N ASP A 209 -8.50 -5.88 15.62
CA ASP A 209 -9.03 -6.59 16.79
C ASP A 209 -7.94 -7.30 17.62
N ASN A 210 -6.75 -7.48 17.08
CA ASN A 210 -5.64 -8.11 17.80
C ASN A 210 -5.04 -7.19 18.89
N TYR A 211 -5.33 -5.89 18.87
CA TYR A 211 -4.64 -4.91 19.74
C TYR A 211 -4.75 -5.25 21.23
N ALA A 212 -5.92 -5.65 21.70
CA ALA A 212 -6.13 -5.99 23.12
C ALA A 212 -5.29 -7.21 23.55
N LYS A 213 -5.27 -8.27 22.73
CA LYS A 213 -4.46 -9.48 23.00
C LYS A 213 -2.97 -9.15 22.95
N LEU A 214 -2.54 -8.36 21.97
CA LEU A 214 -1.16 -7.90 21.85
C LEU A 214 -0.72 -7.07 23.06
N THR A 215 -1.59 -6.18 23.55
CA THR A 215 -1.33 -5.39 24.77
C THR A 215 -1.20 -6.27 26.00
N SER A 216 -2.06 -7.28 26.16
CA SER A 216 -1.91 -8.26 27.24
C SER A 216 -0.56 -8.99 27.20
N ILE A 217 -0.10 -9.37 26.00
CA ILE A 217 1.22 -9.99 25.80
C ILE A 217 2.34 -8.99 26.14
N LYS A 218 2.25 -7.75 25.65
CA LYS A 218 3.21 -6.68 25.96
C LYS A 218 3.36 -6.51 27.47
N ASN A 219 2.26 -6.40 28.21
CA ASN A 219 2.27 -6.19 29.66
C ASN A 219 2.80 -7.41 30.43
N LYS A 220 2.64 -8.63 29.89
CA LYS A 220 3.21 -9.85 30.47
C LYS A 220 4.73 -9.89 30.35
N TYR A 221 5.28 -9.48 29.21
CA TYR A 221 6.72 -9.66 28.90
C TYR A 221 7.54 -8.38 29.10
N ASP A 222 6.92 -7.20 29.09
CA ASP A 222 7.54 -5.91 29.35
C ASP A 222 6.61 -5.02 30.21
N PRO A 223 6.35 -5.41 31.47
CA PRO A 223 5.44 -4.68 32.37
C PRO A 223 5.90 -3.26 32.71
N ASN A 224 7.16 -2.94 32.47
CA ASN A 224 7.72 -1.59 32.67
C ASN A 224 7.70 -0.74 31.39
N HIS A 225 7.15 -1.27 30.28
CA HIS A 225 7.12 -0.61 28.99
C HIS A 225 8.51 -0.07 28.59
N THR A 226 9.55 -0.84 28.86
CA THR A 226 10.95 -0.49 28.60
C THR A 226 11.22 -0.36 27.10
N PHE A 227 10.61 -1.24 26.30
CA PHE A 227 10.73 -1.20 24.85
C PHE A 227 9.67 -0.28 24.27
N TYR A 228 10.07 0.94 23.94
CA TYR A 228 9.23 1.94 23.29
C TYR A 228 9.56 2.05 21.79
N ALA A 229 8.52 2.16 20.98
CA ALA A 229 8.60 2.68 19.62
C ALA A 229 7.29 3.39 19.32
N LEU A 230 7.36 4.50 18.59
CA LEU A 230 6.19 5.29 18.21
C LEU A 230 5.16 4.39 17.51
N LYS A 231 3.91 4.37 18.03
CA LYS A 231 2.78 3.58 17.51
C LYS A 231 2.98 2.06 17.60
N ALA A 232 3.96 1.58 18.38
CA ALA A 232 4.03 0.18 18.76
C ALA A 232 2.99 -0.17 19.83
N VAL A 233 2.67 -1.46 19.98
CA VAL A 233 1.77 -1.96 21.03
C VAL A 233 2.21 -1.47 22.41
N GLY A 234 1.31 -0.79 23.13
CA GLY A 234 1.56 -0.25 24.46
C GLY A 234 2.46 0.99 24.48
N SER A 235 2.65 1.67 23.34
CA SER A 235 3.41 2.92 23.25
C SER A 235 2.68 4.12 23.87
N GLU A 236 1.37 4.02 24.06
CA GLU A 236 0.51 5.02 24.71
C GLU A 236 0.79 5.20 26.21
N GLU A 237 1.54 4.30 26.84
CA GLU A 237 2.04 4.46 28.21
C GLU A 237 3.12 5.56 28.31
N TRP A 238 3.60 6.04 27.17
CA TRP A 238 4.60 7.09 27.07
C TRP A 238 4.14 8.24 26.16
N ALA A 239 4.45 9.46 26.55
CA ALA A 239 4.28 10.66 25.75
C ALA A 239 5.63 11.34 25.54
N GLU A 240 5.99 11.55 24.27
CA GLU A 240 7.13 12.39 23.89
C GLU A 240 6.78 13.87 24.13
N GLN A 241 7.65 14.55 24.88
CA GLN A 241 7.51 15.97 25.17
C GLN A 241 8.09 16.83 24.04
N THR A 242 7.78 18.11 24.03
CA THR A 242 8.26 19.05 22.99
C THR A 242 9.78 19.19 22.92
N ASP A 243 10.50 18.77 23.98
CA ASP A 243 11.96 18.74 24.02
C ASP A 243 12.56 17.33 23.79
N GLY A 244 11.75 16.39 23.29
CA GLY A 244 12.15 15.04 22.93
C GLY A 244 12.29 14.07 24.11
N ARG A 245 12.00 14.49 25.35
CA ARG A 245 11.96 13.56 26.48
C ARG A 245 10.76 12.64 26.40
N LEU A 246 10.96 11.36 26.68
CA LEU A 246 9.89 10.40 26.85
C LEU A 246 9.44 10.35 28.32
N CYS A 247 8.17 10.65 28.59
CA CYS A 247 7.59 10.66 29.94
C CYS A 247 6.43 9.66 30.02
N ARG A 248 6.29 8.97 31.16
CA ARG A 248 5.12 8.11 31.37
C ARG A 248 3.86 8.95 31.47
N VAL A 249 2.77 8.44 30.89
CA VAL A 249 1.41 9.03 30.95
C VAL A 249 0.72 8.64 32.25
#